data_AF-A0A961IVF5-F1
#
_entry.id   AF-A0A961IVF5-F1
#
_cell.length_a   1.000
_cell.length_b   1.000
_cell.length_c   1.000
_cell.angle_alpha   90.00
_cell.angle_beta   90.00
_cell.angle_gamma   90.00
#
_symmetry.space_group_name_H-M   'P 1'
#
loop_
_entity.id
_entity.type
_entity.pdbx_description
1 polymer ?
#
loop_
_entity_poly.entity_id
_entity_poly.type
_entity_poly.pdbx_seq_one_letter_code
_entity_poly.pdbx_strand_id
1 'polypeptide(L)'
;MRARIYQPARNAMTSGQARTKTWVLEYAPDAPRSLDPLMGWTSSDDTQAQVRLRFSSKQAALDYAAEKGIEATVTEPHKRKH
;
A
#
# COMPACT_ATOMS: atom_id res chain seq x y z
N MET A 1 -9.40 -2.44 -10.67
CA MET A 1 -8.64 -1.99 -9.49
C MET A 1 -7.34 -2.76 -9.37
N ARG A 2 -6.22 -2.04 -9.33
CA ARG A 2 -4.88 -2.62 -9.16
C ARG A 2 -4.40 -2.39 -7.73
N ALA A 3 -3.63 -3.31 -7.18
CA ALA A 3 -3.04 -3.17 -5.86
C ALA A 3 -1.54 -3.46 -5.89
N ARG A 4 -0.85 -2.95 -4.88
CA ARG A 4 0.56 -3.23 -4.65
C ARG A 4 0.71 -3.99 -3.34
N ILE A 5 1.42 -5.11 -3.40
CA ILE A 5 1.82 -5.88 -2.23
C ILE A 5 3.31 -5.66 -1.97
N TYR A 6 3.66 -5.17 -0.78
CA TYR A 6 5.06 -4.86 -0.46
C TYR A 6 5.34 -4.93 1.05
N GLN A 7 6.62 -5.01 1.41
CA GLN A 7 7.07 -4.74 2.78
C GLN A 7 7.57 -3.29 2.89
N PRO A 8 7.11 -2.50 3.88
CA PRO A 8 7.58 -1.13 4.06
C PRO A 8 9.10 -1.04 4.23
N ALA A 9 9.73 -0.11 3.53
CA ALA A 9 11.13 0.21 3.75
C ALA A 9 11.35 0.81 5.16
N ARG A 10 12.56 0.65 5.70
CA ARG A 10 12.94 1.32 6.95
C ARG A 10 12.92 2.83 6.73
N ASN A 11 12.35 3.57 7.68
CA ASN A 11 12.46 5.03 7.66
C ASN A 11 13.94 5.44 7.82
N ALA A 12 14.44 6.31 6.94
CA ALA A 12 15.82 6.78 7.00
C ALA A 12 16.11 7.58 8.29
N MET A 13 15.11 8.31 8.79
CA MET A 13 15.24 9.21 9.95
C MET A 13 15.20 8.49 11.30
N THR A 14 14.78 7.23 11.36
CA THR A 14 14.61 6.51 12.63
C THR A 14 15.25 5.13 12.57
N SER A 15 15.81 4.66 13.69
CA SER A 15 16.45 3.33 13.80
C SER A 15 15.43 2.17 13.87
N GLY A 16 14.15 2.46 14.06
CA GLY A 16 13.09 1.46 14.25
C GLY A 16 12.86 0.56 13.03
N GLN A 17 12.76 -0.75 13.26
CA GLN A 17 12.56 -1.77 12.22
C GLN A 17 11.28 -2.59 12.38
N ALA A 18 10.46 -2.32 13.41
CA ALA A 18 9.28 -3.14 13.71
C ALA A 18 8.29 -3.22 12.53
N ARG A 19 8.13 -2.13 11.79
CA ARG A 19 7.14 -2.01 10.71
C ARG A 19 7.60 -2.57 9.35
N THR A 20 8.87 -2.98 9.21
CA THR A 20 9.40 -3.49 7.93
C THR A 20 9.12 -4.97 7.70
N LYS A 21 8.66 -5.69 8.73
CA LYS A 21 8.44 -7.15 8.68
C LYS A 21 7.05 -7.53 8.17
N THR A 22 6.10 -6.59 8.20
CA THR A 22 4.70 -6.81 7.80
C THR A 22 4.53 -6.63 6.30
N TRP A 23 3.69 -7.47 5.68
CA TRP A 23 3.27 -7.31 4.30
C TRP A 23 2.06 -6.39 4.22
N VAL A 24 2.07 -5.44 3.29
CA VAL A 24 1.00 -4.46 3.11
C VAL A 24 0.44 -4.61 1.70
N LEU A 25 -0.89 -4.67 1.60
CA LEU A 25 -1.62 -4.49 0.35
C LEU A 25 -2.24 -3.10 0.36
N GLU A 26 -1.89 -2.29 -0.64
CA GLU A 26 -2.39 -0.94 -0.84
C GLU A 26 -2.97 -0.82 -2.25
N TYR A 27 -4.17 -0.24 -2.37
CA TYR A 27 -4.81 -0.01 -3.66
C TYR A 27 -4.10 1.13 -4.41
N ALA A 28 -3.93 0.96 -5.72
CA ALA A 28 -3.53 2.05 -6.58
C ALA A 28 -4.69 3.05 -6.69
N PRO A 29 -4.42 4.37 -6.74
CA PRO A 29 -5.46 5.37 -6.94
C PRO A 29 -6.20 5.10 -8.25
N ASP A 30 -7.52 5.04 -8.19
CA ASP A 30 -8.39 4.81 -9.36
C ASP A 30 -8.85 6.13 -9.99
N ALA A 31 -8.85 7.21 -9.18
CA ALA A 31 -9.22 8.56 -9.62
C ALA A 31 -8.17 9.60 -9.22
N PRO A 32 -7.99 10.67 -10.03
CA PRO A 32 -7.11 11.77 -9.68
C PRO A 32 -7.67 12.57 -8.51
N ARG A 33 -6.78 13.21 -7.76
CA ARG A 33 -7.17 14.20 -6.74
C ARG A 33 -7.51 15.52 -7.42
N SER A 34 -8.53 16.20 -6.93
CA SER A 34 -8.94 17.52 -7.39
C SER A 34 -8.78 18.56 -6.27
N LEU A 35 -8.71 19.83 -6.67
CA LEU A 35 -8.68 20.95 -5.74
C LEU A 35 -10.07 21.55 -5.66
N ASP A 36 -10.58 21.72 -4.45
CA ASP A 36 -11.81 22.46 -4.20
C ASP A 36 -11.62 23.94 -4.58
N PRO A 37 -12.46 24.51 -5.46
CA PRO A 37 -12.28 25.89 -5.92
C PRO A 37 -12.45 26.97 -4.85
N LEU A 38 -13.16 26.68 -3.76
CA LEU A 38 -13.50 27.67 -2.74
C LEU A 38 -12.45 27.72 -1.62
N MET A 39 -12.18 26.58 -1.00
CA MET A 39 -11.31 26.45 0.17
C MET A 39 -9.91 25.92 -0.19
N GLY A 40 -9.71 25.41 -1.41
CA GLY A 40 -8.43 24.87 -1.86
C GLY A 40 -8.09 23.50 -1.29
N TRP A 41 -9.05 22.78 -0.69
CA TRP A 41 -8.82 21.45 -0.14
C TRP A 41 -8.61 20.41 -1.23
N THR A 42 -7.70 19.47 -0.99
CA THR A 42 -7.54 18.31 -1.88
C THR A 42 -8.67 17.32 -1.62
N SER A 43 -9.55 17.16 -2.61
CA SER A 43 -10.63 16.18 -2.59
C SER A 43 -10.34 15.00 -3.52
N SER A 44 -11.00 13.89 -3.26
CA SER A 44 -10.95 12.67 -4.06
C SER A 44 -12.21 11.87 -3.80
N ASP A 45 -12.77 11.28 -4.85
CA ASP A 45 -13.89 10.34 -4.84
C ASP A 45 -13.45 8.89 -4.64
N ASP A 46 -12.15 8.60 -4.74
CA ASP A 46 -11.56 7.29 -4.48
C ASP A 46 -11.39 7.04 -2.97
N THR A 47 -12.32 6.27 -2.42
CA THR A 47 -12.29 5.83 -1.02
C THR A 47 -11.28 4.72 -0.76
N GLN A 48 -10.95 3.90 -1.77
CA GLN A 48 -10.06 2.76 -1.62
C GLN A 48 -8.60 3.19 -1.44
N ALA A 49 -8.23 4.38 -1.93
CA ALA A 49 -6.92 4.99 -1.69
C ALA A 49 -6.58 5.18 -0.20
N GLN A 50 -7.57 5.14 0.70
CA GLN A 50 -7.38 5.25 2.15
C GLN A 50 -7.11 3.90 2.83
N VAL A 51 -7.43 2.79 2.16
CA VAL A 51 -7.41 1.46 2.76
C VAL A 51 -6.01 0.82 2.63
N ARG A 52 -5.48 0.35 3.75
CA ARG A 52 -4.22 -0.41 3.82
C ARG A 52 -4.41 -1.68 4.63
N LEU A 53 -4.29 -2.82 3.97
CA LEU A 53 -4.44 -4.13 4.61
C LEU A 53 -3.07 -4.67 5.00
N ARG A 54 -2.97 -5.30 6.17
CA ARG A 54 -1.72 -5.83 6.72
C ARG A 54 -1.80 -7.34 6.88
N PHE A 55 -0.77 -8.02 6.41
CA PHE A 55 -0.66 -9.47 6.41
C PHE A 55 0.66 -9.92 7.05
N SER A 56 0.65 -11.12 7.62
CA SER A 56 1.83 -11.77 8.19
C SER A 56 2.77 -12.32 7.11
N SER A 57 2.24 -12.72 5.96
CA SER A 57 3.01 -13.34 4.86
C SER A 57 2.64 -12.77 3.49
N LYS A 58 3.57 -12.91 2.52
CA LYS A 58 3.34 -12.58 1.10
C LYS A 58 2.17 -13.39 0.53
N GLN A 59 2.12 -14.68 0.86
CA GLN A 59 1.11 -15.59 0.34
C GLN A 59 -0.28 -15.20 0.80
N ALA A 60 -0.47 -14.87 2.08
CA ALA A 60 -1.78 -14.44 2.59
C ALA A 60 -2.32 -13.18 1.89
N ALA A 61 -1.42 -12.25 1.51
CA ALA A 61 -1.81 -11.07 0.75
C ALA A 61 -2.20 -11.42 -0.71
N LEU A 62 -1.49 -12.36 -1.33
CA LEU A 62 -1.80 -12.84 -2.69
C LEU A 62 -3.11 -13.63 -2.73
N ASP A 63 -3.35 -14.49 -1.74
CA ASP A 63 -4.58 -15.29 -1.64
C ASP A 63 -5.79 -14.37 -1.47
N TYR A 64 -5.68 -13.34 -0.61
CA TYR A 64 -6.73 -12.32 -0.46
C TYR A 64 -6.97 -11.56 -1.78
N ALA A 65 -5.91 -11.16 -2.48
CA ALA A 65 -6.03 -10.48 -3.76
C ALA A 65 -6.75 -11.36 -4.80
N ALA A 66 -6.38 -12.64 -4.87
CA ALA A 66 -7.01 -13.61 -5.78
C ALA A 66 -8.49 -13.83 -5.45
N GLU A 67 -8.84 -13.99 -4.17
CA GLU A 67 -10.23 -14.18 -3.72
C GLU A 67 -11.12 -12.97 -4.05
N LYS A 68 -10.57 -11.76 -3.98
CA LYS A 68 -11.29 -10.51 -4.27
C LYS A 68 -11.18 -10.06 -5.73
N GLY A 69 -10.52 -10.83 -6.59
CA GLY A 69 -10.32 -10.48 -8.00
C GLY A 69 -9.50 -9.21 -8.20
N ILE A 70 -8.56 -8.92 -7.30
CA ILE A 70 -7.70 -7.73 -7.33
C ILE A 70 -6.40 -8.07 -8.08
N GLU A 71 -6.10 -7.31 -9.13
CA GLU A 71 -4.80 -7.41 -9.82
C GLU A 71 -3.69 -6.83 -8.94
N ALA A 72 -2.89 -7.70 -8.32
CA ALA A 72 -1.84 -7.29 -7.40
C ALA A 72 -0.42 -7.47 -7.97
N THR A 73 0.38 -6.41 -7.91
CA THR A 73 1.83 -6.46 -8.23
C THR A 73 2.64 -6.57 -6.94
N VAL A 74 3.53 -7.56 -6.86
CA VAL A 74 4.40 -7.73 -5.69
C VAL A 74 5.71 -6.98 -5.88
N THR A 75 6.09 -6.17 -4.89
CA THR A 75 7.45 -5.60 -4.77
C THR A 75 8.21 -6.33 -3.66
N GLU A 76 9.35 -6.92 -4.00
CA GLU A 76 10.19 -7.58 -3.01
C GLU A 76 10.95 -6.58 -2.11
N PRO A 77 11.13 -6.91 -0.82
CA PRO A 77 11.87 -6.06 0.11
C PRO A 77 13.35 -5.98 -0.26
N HIS A 78 13.89 -4.76 -0.31
CA HIS A 78 15.33 -4.53 -0.41
C HIS A 78 15.95 -4.63 0.99
N LYS A 79 16.36 -5.84 1.36
CA LYS A 79 16.99 -6.09 2.67
C LYS A 79 18.43 -5.58 2.67
N ARG A 80 18.85 -5.00 3.80
CA ARG A 80 20.24 -4.58 4.01
C ARG A 80 21.14 -5.83 3.98
N LYS A 81 22.13 -5.84 3.09
CA LYS A 81 23.22 -6.83 3.16
C LYS A 81 24.05 -6.52 4.39
N HIS A 82 24.28 -7.53 5.23
CA HIS A 82 25.19 -7.47 6.37
C HIS A 82 26.56 -8.00 5.95
#